data_AF-A0A821JAG0-F1
#
_entry.id   AF-A0A821JAG0-F1
#
_cell.length_a   1.000
_cell.length_b   1.000
_cell.length_c   1.000
_cell.angle_alpha   90.00
_cell.angle_beta   90.00
_cell.angle_gamma   90.00
#
_symmetry.space_group_name_H-M   'P 1'
#
loop_
_entity.id
_entity.type
_entity.pdbx_description
1 polymer ?
#
loop_
_entity_poly.entity_id
_entity_poly.type
_entity_poly.pdbx_seq_one_letter_code
_entity_poly.pdbx_strand_id
1 'polypeptide(L)' 'ADDADGIHMDYFVVGAGNIVQNNHDHAGDVPAGSLKYFWGGAIVLGGFGLIEVNSTQMTFSFIEHSEKTLYQTTLNPRS' A
#
# COMPACT_ATOMS: atom_id res chain seq x y z
N ALA A 1 -13.82 19.62 -1.50
CA ALA A 1 -13.14 20.85 -1.05
C ALA A 1 -11.67 20.55 -1.22
N ASP A 2 -10.99 21.35 -2.04
CA ASP A 2 -9.58 21.17 -2.36
C ASP A 2 -8.72 21.31 -1.10
N ASP A 3 -7.94 20.27 -0.79
CA ASP A 3 -6.84 20.30 0.17
C ASP A 3 -5.61 20.99 -0.45
N ALA A 4 -5.83 22.18 -1.01
CA ALA A 4 -4.78 23.01 -1.59
C ALA A 4 -3.78 23.40 -0.48
N ASP A 5 -2.50 23.04 -0.68
CA ASP A 5 -1.31 23.29 0.15
C ASP A 5 -0.91 22.23 1.21
N GLY A 6 -1.49 21.03 1.20
CA GLY A 6 -0.99 19.90 2.00
C GLY A 6 0.14 19.12 1.32
N ILE A 7 1.19 18.73 2.07
CA ILE A 7 2.12 17.69 1.59
C ILE A 7 1.34 16.37 1.51
N HIS A 8 1.02 15.92 0.30
CA HIS A 8 0.41 14.60 0.10
C HIS A 8 1.46 13.51 0.25
N MET A 9 1.30 12.64 1.24
CA MET A 9 2.20 11.51 1.51
C MET A 9 1.42 10.21 1.50
N ASP A 10 1.91 9.27 0.69
CA ASP A 10 1.44 7.90 0.68
C ASP A 10 2.25 7.03 1.64
N TYR A 11 1.57 6.11 2.32
CA TYR A 11 2.17 5.15 3.22
C TYR A 11 1.96 3.73 2.66
N PHE A 12 3.05 3.02 2.43
CA PHE A 12 3.04 1.61 2.03
C PHE A 12 3.46 0.74 3.22
N VAL A 13 2.53 -0.01 3.79
CA VAL A 13 2.82 -0.95 4.89
C VAL A 13 3.10 -2.33 4.31
N VAL A 14 4.37 -2.75 4.35
CA VAL A 14 4.83 -4.04 3.82
C VAL A 14 5.48 -4.84 4.96
N GLY A 15 4.69 -5.68 5.63
CA GLY A 15 5.12 -6.49 6.78
C GLY A 15 4.79 -7.98 6.66
N ALA A 16 4.39 -8.45 5.48
CA ALA A 16 3.80 -9.77 5.26
C ALA A 16 4.83 -10.83 4.77
N GLY A 17 6.10 -10.72 5.14
CA GLY A 17 7.16 -11.61 4.62
C GLY A 17 7.22 -13.01 5.25
N ASN A 18 6.50 -13.24 6.35
CA ASN A 18 6.47 -14.52 7.06
C ASN A 18 5.11 -14.82 7.69
N ILE A 19 4.49 -13.81 8.31
CA ILE A 19 3.20 -13.93 9.00
C ILE A 19 2.22 -12.95 8.36
N VAL A 20 1.00 -13.41 8.13
CA VAL A 20 -0.13 -12.59 7.66
C VAL A 20 -1.23 -12.62 8.71
N GLN A 21 -1.74 -11.45 9.07
CA GLN A 21 -2.79 -11.31 10.08
C GLN A 21 -3.97 -10.53 9.51
N ASN A 22 -5.17 -11.09 9.66
CA ASN A 22 -6.42 -10.41 9.35
C ASN A 22 -6.92 -9.65 10.59
N ASN A 23 -6.18 -8.62 11.03
CA ASN A 23 -6.54 -7.81 12.20
C ASN A 23 -6.94 -6.39 11.79
N HIS A 24 -8.06 -5.90 12.33
CA HIS A 24 -8.62 -4.57 12.08
C HIS A 24 -8.90 -3.77 13.37
N ASP A 25 -8.31 -4.15 14.50
CA ASP A 25 -8.59 -3.58 15.83
C ASP A 25 -8.32 -2.06 15.88
N HIS A 26 -7.40 -1.57 15.06
CA HIS A 26 -7.03 -0.15 14.95
C HIS A 26 -7.70 0.59 13.78
N ALA A 27 -8.71 0.02 13.11
CA ALA A 27 -9.35 0.66 11.97
C ALA A 27 -9.97 2.03 12.33
N GLY A 28 -10.43 2.20 13.58
CA GLY A 28 -10.97 3.47 14.10
C GLY A 28 -9.90 4.54 14.39
N ASP A 29 -8.64 4.15 14.50
CA ASP A 29 -7.52 5.07 14.76
C ASP A 29 -6.97 5.69 13.46
N VAL A 30 -7.36 5.15 12.30
CA VAL A 30 -6.91 5.59 10.97
C VAL A 30 -7.87 6.66 10.43
N PRO A 31 -7.40 7.85 9.99
CA PRO A 31 -8.25 8.88 9.43
C PRO A 31 -9.13 8.37 8.29
N ALA A 32 -10.42 8.71 8.34
CA ALA A 32 -11.39 8.27 7.34
C ALA A 32 -10.92 8.58 5.91
N GLY A 33 -10.94 7.57 5.05
CA GLY A 33 -10.56 7.68 3.64
C GLY A 33 -9.05 7.67 3.35
N SER A 34 -8.18 7.61 4.36
CA SER A 34 -6.74 7.50 4.15
C SER A 34 -6.29 6.09 3.73
N LEU A 35 -6.91 5.03 4.27
CA LEU A 35 -6.66 3.65 3.86
C LEU A 35 -7.15 3.40 2.42
N LYS A 36 -6.22 3.14 1.49
CA LYS A 36 -6.53 2.87 0.07
C LYS A 36 -6.61 1.38 -0.26
N TYR A 37 -5.82 0.56 0.41
CA TYR A 37 -5.78 -0.88 0.18
C TYR A 37 -5.38 -1.63 1.45
N PHE A 38 -6.01 -2.78 1.70
CA PHE A 38 -5.65 -3.71 2.78
C PHE A 38 -5.71 -5.14 2.25
N TRP A 39 -4.73 -5.96 2.67
CA TRP A 39 -4.73 -7.39 2.42
C TRP A 39 -4.16 -8.11 3.64
N GLY A 40 -4.87 -9.14 4.08
CA GLY A 40 -4.53 -9.93 5.27
C GLY A 40 -5.24 -11.27 5.26
N GLY A 41 -5.46 -11.88 4.09
CA GLY A 41 -6.25 -13.11 3.96
C GLY A 41 -5.77 -14.24 4.85
N ALA A 42 -6.70 -15.11 5.29
CA ALA A 42 -6.33 -16.34 5.99
C ALA A 42 -5.75 -17.35 4.99
N ILE A 43 -4.69 -18.07 5.37
CA ILE A 43 -4.06 -19.16 4.59
C ILE A 43 -3.33 -18.67 3.31
N VAL A 44 -2.47 -17.66 3.47
CA VAL A 44 -1.58 -17.16 2.39
C VAL A 44 -0.14 -17.12 2.89
N LEU A 45 0.82 -17.42 2.02
CA LEU A 45 2.26 -17.45 2.37
C LEU A 45 2.92 -16.07 2.45
N GLY A 46 2.12 -15.00 2.48
CA GLY A 46 2.63 -13.64 2.53
C GLY A 46 2.75 -12.95 1.17
N GLY A 47 3.43 -11.81 1.20
CA GLY A 47 3.61 -10.93 0.06
C GLY A 47 4.61 -9.82 0.36
N PHE A 48 5.01 -9.11 -0.69
CA PHE A 48 6.01 -8.04 -0.63
C PHE A 48 5.64 -6.89 -1.58
N GLY A 49 6.18 -5.71 -1.29
CA GLY A 49 6.09 -4.55 -2.18
C GLY A 49 7.25 -4.52 -3.17
N LEU A 50 6.95 -4.35 -4.44
CA LEU A 50 7.91 -4.01 -5.49
C LEU A 50 7.77 -2.53 -5.82
N ILE A 51 8.89 -1.82 -5.85
CA ILE A 51 8.96 -0.41 -6.21
C ILE A 51 9.81 -0.26 -7.46
N GLU A 52 9.24 0.35 -8.49
CA GLU A 52 9.92 0.72 -9.72
C GLU A 52 9.94 2.23 -9.84
N VAL A 53 11.13 2.83 -10.03
CA VAL A 53 11.28 4.30 -10.10
C VAL A 53 11.98 4.66 -11.39
N ASN A 54 11.44 5.68 -12.07
CA ASN A 54 12.09 6.36 -13.19
C ASN A 54 11.98 7.88 -13.00
N SER A 55 12.46 8.66 -13.98
CA SER A 55 12.48 10.12 -13.90
C SER A 55 11.09 10.77 -13.90
N THR A 56 10.05 10.06 -14.33
CA THR A 56 8.69 10.61 -14.49
C THR A 56 7.70 10.05 -13.50
N GLN A 57 7.98 8.91 -12.87
CA GLN A 57 7.07 8.26 -11.92
C GLN A 57 7.75 7.21 -11.04
N MET A 58 7.09 6.89 -9.93
CA MET A 58 7.29 5.70 -9.12
C MET A 58 6.04 4.80 -9.23
N THR A 59 6.21 3.52 -9.50
CA THR A 59 5.14 2.52 -9.44
C THR A 59 5.38 1.64 -8.21
N PHE A 60 4.35 1.47 -7.39
CA PHE A 60 4.32 0.49 -6.31
C PHE A 60 3.36 -0.64 -6.67
N SER A 61 3.84 -1.88 -6.56
CA SER A 61 3.04 -3.10 -6.76
C SER A 61 3.12 -3.95 -5.50
N PHE A 62 1.97 -4.28 -4.91
CA PHE A 62 1.90 -5.26 -3.83
C PHE A 62 1.62 -6.64 -4.43
N ILE A 63 2.50 -7.60 -4.17
CA ILE A 63 2.51 -8.91 -4.84
C ILE A 63 2.46 -10.00 -3.76
N GLU A 64 1.55 -10.97 -3.89
CA GLU A 64 1.53 -12.15 -3.01
C GLU A 64 2.49 -13.25 -3.50
N HIS A 65 2.70 -14.26 -2.67
CA HIS A 65 3.60 -15.40 -2.95
C HIS A 65 3.36 -16.13 -4.29
N SER A 66 2.16 -16.00 -4.86
CA SER A 66 1.77 -16.63 -6.13
C SER A 66 2.16 -15.78 -7.36
N GLU A 67 2.88 -14.69 -7.16
CA GLU A 67 3.20 -13.64 -8.15
C GLU A 67 1.98 -12.83 -8.62
N LYS A 68 0.81 -13.05 -8.01
CA LYS A 68 -0.37 -12.23 -8.27
C LYS A 68 -0.18 -10.82 -7.71
N THR A 69 -0.33 -9.83 -8.59
CA THR A 69 -0.46 -8.42 -8.17
C THR A 69 -1.79 -8.21 -7.46
N LEU A 70 -1.70 -7.85 -6.19
CA LEU A 70 -2.82 -7.58 -5.29
C LEU A 70 -3.32 -6.14 -5.39
N TYR A 71 -2.38 -5.20 -5.53
CA TYR A 71 -2.62 -3.77 -5.64
C TYR A 71 -1.49 -3.11 -6.43
N GLN A 72 -1.80 -2.06 -7.19
CA GLN A 72 -0.80 -1.27 -7.88
C GLN A 72 -1.21 0.21 -7.89
N THR A 73 -0.24 1.10 -7.67
CA THR A 73 -0.45 2.54 -7.80
C THR A 73 0.80 3.21 -8.39
N THR A 74 0.60 4.39 -8.97
CA THR A 74 1.67 5.21 -9.55
C THR A 74 1.66 6.60 -8.93
N LEU A 75 2.85 7.07 -8.57
CA LEU A 75 3.13 8.36 -7.98
C LEU A 75 3.97 9.18 -8.94
N ASN A 76 3.55 10.42 -9.21
CA ASN A 76 4.33 11.37 -9.98
C ASN A 76 5.33 12.10 -9.06
N PRO A 77 6.50 12.53 -9.57
CA PRO A 77 7.40 13.41 -8.85
C PRO A 77 6.66 14.66 -8.37
N ARG A 78 7.00 15.11 -7.16
CA ARG A 78 6.52 16.40 -6.66
C ARG A 78 7.21 17.52 -7.44
N SER A 79 6.45 18.57 -7.77
CA SER A 79 6.91 19.80 -8.42
C SER A 79 7.80 20.63 -7.53
#